data_AF-A0AA88I883-F1
#
_entry.id   AF-A0AA88I883-F1
#
_cell.length_a   1.000
_cell.length_b   1.000
_cell.length_c   1.000
_cell.angle_alpha   90.00
_cell.angle_beta   90.00
_cell.angle_gamma   90.00
#
_symmetry.space_group_name_H-M   'P 1'
#
loop_
_entity.id
_entity.type
_entity.pdbx_description
1 polymer ?
#
loop_
_entity_poly.entity_id
_entity_poly.type
_entity_poly.pdbx_seq_one_letter_code
_entity_poly.pdbx_strand_id
1 'polypeptide(L)'
;MLLQNRHISYKEQAKFGFVYWPFSLKLLWAPLVDSLFFKPIGRRKTWLIPAQYVLGLGMMLLSGHIENLMNDSHAHVDMLAFVFFLAATQDIAVDGWAITMLKRNHVGYASTFNSVGQTVEYFIGYVLFIALESPEFCNKYLRSKPQTTDPLKLSSFLFFWGVAFMIATTLVWLFKTEKESNEHLIENEKDHEEVEEERGVKETYKLLWHIIKLPRVKILAVFLLTCKIGFAAADTITGLKLVEEGVPEAHLALLAIPLIPLQIILPLAISRYTSGPMPMKVFMKAFPYRLVMGLEYAMLVWMTPCFRNNDGSFPSYYYMIIIVSYALHQAAVYSMFVSVMAYFARISDPSVGGTYMTLLNTICNLGGNWPTTLALWLVDYFTMKIYGYYIEMLICTIIGVILLSWGKTVLNQLHHGTDKKWRVKNN
;
A
#
# COMPACT_ATOMS: atom_id res chain seq x y z
N MET A 1 10.72 -11.05 -3.88
CA MET A 1 11.16 -11.99 -4.93
C MET A 1 12.66 -12.25 -4.91
N LEU A 2 13.55 -11.31 -4.52
CA LEU A 2 14.99 -11.63 -4.32
C LEU A 2 15.26 -12.87 -3.42
N LEU A 3 14.40 -13.12 -2.42
CA LEU A 3 14.45 -14.31 -1.56
C LEU A 3 14.05 -15.62 -2.28
N GLN A 4 13.29 -15.56 -3.37
CA GLN A 4 12.84 -16.73 -4.15
C GLN A 4 13.95 -17.33 -5.00
N ASN A 5 14.91 -16.51 -5.46
CA ASN A 5 16.12 -16.99 -6.13
C ASN A 5 17.00 -17.88 -5.23
N ARG A 6 16.64 -18.00 -3.94
CA ARG A 6 17.30 -18.86 -2.95
C ARG A 6 16.45 -20.05 -2.50
N HIS A 7 15.36 -20.36 -3.20
CA HIS A 7 14.45 -21.48 -2.89
C HIS A 7 13.85 -21.44 -1.46
N ILE A 8 13.60 -20.23 -0.94
CA ILE A 8 12.99 -20.00 0.38
C ILE A 8 11.50 -20.40 0.33
N SER A 9 11.04 -21.21 1.29
CA SER A 9 9.66 -21.72 1.39
C SER A 9 8.62 -20.59 1.53
N TYR A 10 7.39 -20.80 1.04
CA TYR A 10 6.30 -19.83 1.19
C TYR A 10 6.04 -19.45 2.65
N LYS A 11 6.17 -20.38 3.59
CA LYS A 11 6.10 -20.11 5.03
C LYS A 11 7.16 -19.13 5.52
N GLU A 12 8.37 -19.17 4.99
CA GLU A 12 9.44 -18.23 5.35
C GLU A 12 9.21 -16.86 4.69
N GLN A 13 8.66 -16.84 3.48
CA GLN A 13 8.21 -15.59 2.84
C GLN A 13 7.05 -14.96 3.62
N ALA A 14 6.11 -15.76 4.14
CA ALA A 14 5.04 -15.29 5.01
C ALA A 14 5.59 -14.71 6.33
N LYS A 15 6.60 -15.36 6.92
CA LYS A 15 7.32 -14.81 8.09
C LYS A 15 7.99 -13.47 7.77
N PHE A 16 8.63 -13.35 6.62
CA PHE A 16 9.21 -12.09 6.16
C PHE A 16 8.14 -11.00 5.92
N GLY A 17 6.94 -11.39 5.49
CA GLY A 17 5.80 -10.49 5.32
C GLY A 17 5.40 -9.73 6.60
N PHE A 18 5.73 -10.24 7.80
CA PHE A 18 5.49 -9.53 9.06
C PHE A 18 6.27 -8.22 9.19
N VAL A 19 7.34 -8.03 8.40
CA VAL A 19 8.05 -6.75 8.32
C VAL A 19 7.13 -5.59 7.94
N TYR A 20 6.05 -5.84 7.19
CA TYR A 20 5.07 -4.82 6.78
C TYR A 20 3.98 -4.52 7.83
N TRP A 21 3.87 -5.34 8.88
CA TRP A 21 2.82 -5.19 9.89
C TRP A 21 2.83 -3.85 10.66
N PRO A 22 3.94 -3.12 10.84
CA PRO A 22 3.88 -1.79 11.42
C PRO A 22 2.86 -0.87 10.71
N PHE A 23 2.70 -0.94 9.39
CA PHE A 23 1.66 -0.18 8.66
C PHE A 23 0.22 -0.59 9.00
N SER A 24 0.03 -1.82 9.49
CA SER A 24 -1.25 -2.36 9.99
C SER A 24 -1.46 -2.14 11.49
N LEU A 25 -0.41 -1.73 12.22
CA LEU A 25 -0.43 -1.51 13.66
C LEU A 25 -0.23 -0.04 14.04
N LYS A 26 0.01 0.84 13.05
CA LYS A 26 0.35 2.27 13.23
C LYS A 26 -0.63 3.04 14.10
N LEU A 27 -1.89 2.61 14.13
CA LEU A 27 -2.91 3.12 15.05
C LEU A 27 -2.52 3.07 16.53
N LEU A 28 -1.72 2.09 16.94
CA LEU A 28 -1.34 1.90 18.34
C LEU A 28 -0.51 3.07 18.87
N TRP A 29 0.31 3.71 18.02
CA TRP A 29 1.14 4.86 18.40
C TRP A 29 0.75 6.16 17.68
N ALA A 30 -0.21 6.14 16.75
CA ALA A 30 -0.72 7.36 16.11
C ALA A 30 -1.17 8.45 17.09
N PRO A 31 -1.87 8.16 18.20
CA PRO A 31 -2.20 9.17 19.20
C PRO A 31 -0.99 9.84 19.85
N LEU A 32 0.14 9.12 19.99
CA LEU A 32 1.39 9.70 20.51
C LEU A 32 1.98 10.69 19.51
N VAL A 33 1.97 10.33 18.22
CA VAL A 33 2.43 11.20 17.13
C VAL A 33 1.58 12.47 17.02
N ASP A 34 0.26 12.36 17.26
CA ASP A 34 -0.66 13.49 17.22
C ASP A 34 -0.54 14.43 18.43
N SER A 35 -0.18 13.92 19.61
CA SER A 35 -0.23 14.68 20.88
C SER A 35 1.12 15.18 21.39
N LEU A 36 2.23 14.49 21.08
CA LEU A 36 3.57 14.89 21.52
C LEU A 36 4.27 15.66 20.41
N PHE A 37 4.48 16.96 20.57
CA PHE A 37 5.21 17.74 19.57
C PHE A 37 5.90 18.97 20.15
N PHE A 38 6.89 19.50 19.41
CA PHE A 38 7.56 20.75 19.75
C PHE A 38 6.91 21.90 19.00
N LYS A 39 6.29 22.84 19.74
CA LYS A 39 5.57 24.01 19.17
C LYS A 39 6.39 24.81 18.14
N PRO A 40 7.69 25.12 18.36
CA PRO A 40 8.46 25.92 17.40
C PRO A 40 8.70 25.23 16.05
N ILE A 41 8.69 23.89 16.03
CA ILE A 41 8.93 23.09 14.83
C ILE A 41 7.61 22.77 14.12
N GLY A 42 6.52 22.62 14.88
CA GLY A 42 5.20 22.21 14.40
C GLY A 42 4.89 20.73 14.70
N ARG A 43 3.60 20.39 14.72
CA ARG A 43 3.10 19.06 15.11
C ARG A 43 3.61 17.98 14.16
N ARG A 44 3.48 18.21 12.85
CA ARG A 44 3.81 17.22 11.82
C ARG A 44 5.32 17.10 11.61
N LYS A 45 6.00 18.24 11.57
CA LYS A 45 7.47 18.29 11.41
C LYS A 45 8.24 17.60 12.54
N THR A 46 7.73 17.68 13.77
CA THR A 46 8.37 17.05 14.94
C THR A 46 8.63 15.56 14.75
N TRP A 47 7.73 14.86 14.06
CA TRP A 47 7.86 13.42 13.81
C TRP A 47 8.41 13.09 12.42
N LEU A 48 8.02 13.86 11.41
CA LEU A 48 8.44 13.63 10.03
C LEU A 48 9.96 13.75 9.86
N ILE A 49 10.55 14.84 10.36
CA ILE A 49 11.96 15.17 10.12
C ILE A 49 12.89 14.15 10.77
N PRO A 50 12.76 13.82 12.07
CA PRO A 50 13.64 12.83 12.68
C PRO A 50 13.46 11.44 12.07
N ALA A 51 12.22 11.01 11.79
CA ALA A 51 11.97 9.70 11.18
C ALA A 51 12.64 9.57 9.81
N GLN A 52 12.52 10.59 8.94
CA GLN A 52 13.17 10.56 7.63
C GLN A 52 14.69 10.63 7.72
N TYR A 53 15.26 11.40 8.65
CA TYR A 53 16.71 11.41 8.84
C TYR A 53 17.25 10.06 9.34
N VAL A 54 16.55 9.41 10.28
CA VAL A 54 16.94 8.08 10.76
C VAL A 54 16.82 7.04 9.64
N LEU A 55 15.77 7.13 8.82
CA LEU A 55 15.62 6.28 7.63
C LEU A 55 16.75 6.50 6.62
N GLY A 56 17.02 7.76 6.24
CA GLY A 56 18.08 8.10 5.30
C GLY A 56 19.46 7.67 5.78
N LEU A 57 19.79 7.95 7.04
CA LEU A 57 21.04 7.50 7.66
C LEU A 57 21.09 5.98 7.77
N GLY A 58 19.99 5.33 8.13
CA GLY A 58 19.87 3.88 8.19
C GLY A 58 20.13 3.23 6.84
N MET A 59 19.58 3.77 5.74
CA MET A 59 19.86 3.30 4.38
C MET A 59 21.34 3.50 4.00
N MET A 60 21.95 4.62 4.37
CA MET A 60 23.38 4.86 4.13
C MET A 60 24.27 3.88 4.91
N LEU A 61 23.99 3.65 6.20
CA LEU A 61 24.74 2.67 7.01
C LEU A 61 24.54 1.23 6.52
N LEU A 62 23.30 0.89 6.13
CA LEU A 62 22.96 -0.41 5.57
C LEU A 62 23.69 -0.64 4.25
N SER A 63 23.87 0.39 3.42
CA SER A 63 24.58 0.26 2.14
C SER A 63 25.99 -0.32 2.28
N GLY A 64 26.70 -0.01 3.36
CA GLY A 64 28.05 -0.54 3.64
C GLY A 64 28.09 -2.01 4.07
N HIS A 65 26.96 -2.57 4.53
CA HIS A 65 26.89 -3.91 5.13
C HIS A 65 25.93 -4.85 4.41
N ILE A 66 25.12 -4.34 3.46
CA ILE A 66 24.02 -5.09 2.86
C ILE A 66 24.50 -6.34 2.12
N GLU A 67 25.64 -6.30 1.45
CA GLU A 67 26.19 -7.46 0.73
C GLU A 67 26.57 -8.59 1.72
N ASN A 68 27.11 -8.24 2.89
CA ASN A 68 27.44 -9.21 3.94
C ASN A 68 26.16 -9.74 4.62
N LEU A 69 25.22 -8.85 4.92
CA LEU A 69 23.91 -9.19 5.50
C LEU A 69 23.09 -10.09 4.57
N MET A 70 23.21 -9.89 3.26
CA MET A 70 22.59 -10.76 2.27
C MET A 70 23.29 -12.11 2.18
N ASN A 71 24.58 -12.24 2.48
CA ASN A 71 25.27 -13.53 2.44
C ASN A 71 25.04 -14.38 3.70
N ASP A 72 24.52 -13.77 4.77
CA ASP A 72 24.11 -14.49 5.98
C ASP A 72 22.78 -15.25 5.75
N SER A 73 22.67 -16.45 6.31
CA SER A 73 21.48 -17.31 6.23
C SER A 73 20.36 -16.81 7.14
N HIS A 74 20.65 -15.95 8.13
CA HIS A 74 19.65 -15.37 8.99
C HIS A 74 19.04 -14.10 8.37
N ALA A 75 17.74 -14.16 8.06
CA ALA A 75 16.98 -12.97 7.70
C ALA A 75 16.98 -11.99 8.88
N HIS A 76 17.52 -10.79 8.69
CA HIS A 76 17.57 -9.71 9.68
C HIS A 76 16.20 -9.01 9.82
N VAL A 77 15.17 -9.80 10.14
CA VAL A 77 13.76 -9.39 10.19
C VAL A 77 13.54 -8.24 11.17
N ASP A 78 14.24 -8.23 12.31
CA ASP A 78 14.08 -7.19 13.34
C ASP A 78 14.56 -5.82 12.87
N MET A 79 15.69 -5.77 12.17
CA MET A 79 16.22 -4.53 11.59
C MET A 79 15.26 -3.96 10.55
N LEU A 80 14.74 -4.83 9.67
CA LEU A 80 13.76 -4.43 8.68
C LEU A 80 12.45 -4.00 9.33
N ALA A 81 11.94 -4.72 10.32
CA ALA A 81 10.75 -4.35 11.07
C ALA A 81 10.89 -2.96 11.72
N PHE A 82 12.08 -2.61 12.23
CA PHE A 82 12.37 -1.28 12.74
C PHE A 82 12.34 -0.19 11.66
N VAL A 83 12.92 -0.43 10.48
CA VAL A 83 12.83 0.48 9.33
C VAL A 83 11.37 0.71 8.93
N PHE A 84 10.57 -0.36 8.86
CA PHE A 84 9.16 -0.27 8.54
C PHE A 84 8.33 0.42 9.63
N PHE A 85 8.73 0.32 10.90
CA PHE A 85 8.14 1.08 12.00
C PHE A 85 8.38 2.60 11.85
N LEU A 86 9.59 3.00 11.47
CA LEU A 86 9.91 4.40 11.18
C LEU A 86 9.13 4.91 9.97
N ALA A 87 9.05 4.11 8.89
CA ALA A 87 8.27 4.44 7.71
C ALA A 87 6.78 4.59 8.03
N ALA A 88 6.22 3.70 8.85
CA ALA A 88 4.83 3.81 9.32
C ALA A 88 4.60 5.04 10.21
N THR A 89 5.60 5.45 11.01
CA THR A 89 5.54 6.70 11.81
C THR A 89 5.55 7.94 10.93
N GLN A 90 6.39 7.94 9.89
CA GLN A 90 6.40 8.98 8.86
C GLN A 90 5.03 9.07 8.16
N ASP A 91 4.44 7.92 7.80
CA ASP A 91 3.16 7.84 7.12
C ASP A 91 2.01 8.45 7.94
N ILE A 92 1.98 8.22 9.26
CA ILE A 92 1.01 8.89 10.17
C ILE A 92 1.16 10.42 10.08
N ALA A 93 2.39 10.93 10.14
CA ALA A 93 2.66 12.36 10.11
C ALA A 93 2.26 12.99 8.77
N VAL A 94 2.58 12.33 7.65
CA VAL A 94 2.26 12.80 6.29
C VAL A 94 0.76 12.72 6.00
N ASP A 95 0.09 11.62 6.35
CA ASP A 95 -1.37 11.46 6.22
C ASP A 95 -2.10 12.60 6.96
N GLY A 96 -1.69 12.87 8.20
CA GLY A 96 -2.26 13.96 8.99
C GLY A 96 -1.96 15.36 8.42
N TRP A 97 -0.79 15.55 7.81
CA TRP A 97 -0.40 16.83 7.22
C TRP A 97 -1.12 17.12 5.90
N ALA A 98 -1.40 16.09 5.09
CA ALA A 98 -2.07 16.25 3.80
C ALA A 98 -3.49 16.83 3.94
N ILE A 99 -4.22 16.40 4.99
CA ILE A 99 -5.59 16.86 5.26
C ILE A 99 -5.60 18.34 5.66
N THR A 100 -4.63 18.77 6.47
CA THR A 100 -4.54 20.17 6.90
C THR A 100 -3.93 21.09 5.84
N MET A 101 -3.18 20.54 4.89
CA MET A 101 -2.54 21.31 3.82
C MET A 101 -3.46 21.60 2.64
N LEU A 102 -4.49 20.79 2.41
CA LEU A 102 -5.40 20.92 1.27
C LEU A 102 -6.69 21.65 1.66
N LYS A 103 -7.21 22.50 0.76
CA LYS A 103 -8.55 23.10 0.90
C LYS A 103 -9.61 22.00 0.98
N ARG A 104 -10.67 22.18 1.76
CA ARG A 104 -11.77 21.19 1.95
C ARG A 104 -12.28 20.57 0.64
N ASN A 105 -12.45 21.39 -0.41
CA ASN A 105 -12.93 20.94 -1.72
C ASN A 105 -11.94 20.05 -2.49
N HIS A 106 -10.67 20.02 -2.08
CA HIS A 106 -9.58 19.29 -2.73
C HIS A 106 -8.99 18.18 -1.85
N VAL A 107 -9.54 17.92 -0.65
CA VAL A 107 -9.08 16.85 0.23
C VAL A 107 -9.19 15.47 -0.46
N GLY A 108 -10.15 15.30 -1.36
CA GLY A 108 -10.27 14.10 -2.20
C GLY A 108 -9.08 13.85 -3.13
N TYR A 109 -8.26 14.86 -3.46
CA TYR A 109 -7.04 14.68 -4.26
C TYR A 109 -5.87 14.19 -3.42
N ALA A 110 -5.90 14.31 -2.08
CA ALA A 110 -4.85 13.83 -1.19
C ALA A 110 -4.56 12.34 -1.45
N SER A 111 -5.62 11.55 -1.56
CA SER A 111 -5.53 10.12 -1.85
C SER A 111 -5.00 9.83 -3.24
N THR A 112 -5.31 10.68 -4.21
CA THR A 112 -4.82 10.52 -5.60
C THR A 112 -3.32 10.76 -5.67
N PHE A 113 -2.80 11.80 -4.99
CA PHE A 113 -1.37 12.03 -4.88
C PHE A 113 -0.65 10.91 -4.12
N ASN A 114 -1.26 10.37 -3.06
CA ASN A 114 -0.71 9.22 -2.34
C ASN A 114 -0.60 7.99 -3.27
N SER A 115 -1.67 7.65 -4.01
CA SER A 115 -1.66 6.58 -5.01
C SER A 115 -0.56 6.74 -6.06
N VAL A 116 -0.48 7.93 -6.68
CA VAL A 116 0.51 8.20 -7.73
C VAL A 116 1.93 8.15 -7.15
N GLY A 117 2.14 8.66 -5.94
CA GLY A 117 3.41 8.58 -5.22
C GLY A 117 3.87 7.14 -5.00
N GLN A 118 2.98 6.27 -4.49
CA GLN A 118 3.25 4.83 -4.30
C GLN A 118 3.56 4.13 -5.63
N THR A 119 2.86 4.46 -6.71
CA THR A 119 3.15 3.92 -8.05
C THR A 119 4.55 4.31 -8.53
N VAL A 120 4.94 5.57 -8.37
CA VAL A 120 6.27 6.06 -8.76
C VAL A 120 7.35 5.41 -7.88
N GLU A 121 7.08 5.26 -6.59
CA GLU A 121 7.96 4.55 -5.65
C GLU A 121 8.14 3.09 -6.03
N TYR A 122 7.07 2.34 -6.30
CA TYR A 122 7.17 0.96 -6.78
C TYR A 122 8.00 0.85 -8.07
N PHE A 123 7.79 1.76 -9.02
CA PHE A 123 8.57 1.74 -10.26
C PHE A 123 10.06 1.98 -10.00
N ILE A 124 10.39 3.03 -9.27
CA ILE A 124 11.77 3.43 -9.04
C ILE A 124 12.48 2.44 -8.10
N GLY A 125 11.82 2.06 -7.01
CA GLY A 125 12.32 1.22 -5.94
C GLY A 125 12.48 -0.25 -6.31
N TYR A 126 11.60 -0.77 -7.18
CA TYR A 126 11.61 -2.17 -7.57
C TYR A 126 11.92 -2.38 -9.05
N VAL A 127 11.07 -1.90 -9.96
CA VAL A 127 11.16 -2.24 -11.39
C VAL A 127 12.45 -1.71 -12.02
N LEU A 128 12.75 -0.42 -11.79
CA LEU A 128 13.95 0.23 -12.29
C LEU A 128 15.20 -0.38 -11.66
N PHE A 129 15.17 -0.67 -10.36
CA PHE A 129 16.28 -1.31 -9.67
C PHE A 129 16.60 -2.70 -10.26
N ILE A 130 15.61 -3.60 -10.36
CA ILE A 130 15.80 -4.95 -10.92
C ILE A 130 16.27 -4.89 -12.39
N ALA A 131 15.73 -3.96 -13.18
CA ALA A 131 16.17 -3.76 -14.56
C ALA A 131 17.65 -3.32 -14.65
N LEU A 132 18.08 -2.41 -13.77
CA LEU A 132 19.47 -1.91 -13.73
C LEU A 132 20.43 -2.90 -13.05
N GLU A 133 19.94 -3.79 -12.20
CA GLU A 133 20.73 -4.87 -11.58
C GLU A 133 21.00 -5.99 -12.59
N SER A 134 20.07 -6.31 -13.50
CA SER A 134 20.24 -7.38 -14.50
C SER A 134 21.31 -7.03 -15.56
N PRO A 135 22.39 -7.85 -15.66
CA PRO A 135 23.39 -7.72 -16.72
C PRO A 135 22.80 -7.93 -18.12
N GLU A 136 21.84 -8.85 -18.28
CA GLU A 136 21.18 -9.14 -19.55
C GLU A 136 20.41 -7.91 -20.05
N PHE A 137 19.64 -7.28 -19.17
CA PHE A 137 18.89 -6.07 -19.50
C PHE A 137 19.85 -4.94 -19.89
N CYS A 138 20.87 -4.69 -19.09
CA CYS A 138 21.84 -3.63 -19.37
C CYS A 138 22.63 -3.88 -20.64
N ASN A 139 23.07 -5.12 -20.90
CA ASN A 139 23.77 -5.48 -22.14
C ASN A 139 22.90 -5.34 -23.39
N LYS A 140 21.58 -5.56 -23.25
CA LYS A 140 20.63 -5.46 -24.36
C LYS A 140 20.19 -4.03 -24.66
N TYR A 141 19.98 -3.20 -23.63
CA TYR A 141 19.32 -1.90 -23.78
C TYR A 141 20.19 -0.68 -23.43
N LEU A 142 21.24 -0.82 -22.61
CA LEU A 142 21.99 0.31 -22.05
C LEU A 142 23.48 0.33 -22.43
N ARG A 143 24.14 -0.83 -22.52
CA ARG A 143 25.58 -0.94 -22.79
C ARG A 143 25.84 -1.17 -24.27
N SER A 144 26.82 -0.46 -24.81
CA SER A 144 27.32 -0.70 -26.18
C SER A 144 28.26 -1.90 -26.27
N LYS A 145 28.87 -2.33 -25.16
CA LYS A 145 29.73 -3.52 -25.07
C LYS A 145 29.23 -4.46 -23.96
N PRO A 146 28.97 -5.74 -24.24
CA PRO A 146 28.50 -6.68 -23.23
C PRO A 146 29.52 -6.85 -22.10
N GLN A 147 29.05 -6.77 -20.86
CA GLN A 147 29.84 -7.04 -19.66
C GLN A 147 29.04 -7.97 -18.73
N THR A 148 29.73 -8.86 -18.03
CA THR A 148 29.13 -9.82 -17.11
C THR A 148 28.98 -9.29 -15.68
N THR A 149 29.49 -8.09 -15.40
CA THR A 149 29.41 -7.48 -14.08
C THR A 149 28.06 -6.80 -13.85
N ASP A 150 27.56 -6.95 -12.62
CA ASP A 150 26.37 -6.28 -12.11
C ASP A 150 26.50 -4.76 -12.35
N PRO A 151 25.59 -4.16 -13.14
CA PRO A 151 25.68 -2.74 -13.51
C PRO A 151 25.40 -1.82 -12.33
N LEU A 152 24.43 -2.19 -11.49
CA LEU A 152 24.04 -1.46 -10.30
C LEU A 152 23.90 -2.42 -9.12
N LYS A 153 24.67 -2.17 -8.06
CA LYS A 153 24.58 -2.93 -6.83
C LYS A 153 23.51 -2.36 -5.90
N LEU A 154 22.87 -3.23 -5.12
CA LEU A 154 21.92 -2.84 -4.07
C LEU A 154 22.54 -1.85 -3.06
N SER A 155 23.82 -2.04 -2.71
CA SER A 155 24.58 -1.12 -1.85
C SER A 155 24.58 0.31 -2.40
N SER A 156 24.99 0.50 -3.64
CA SER A 156 25.00 1.83 -4.29
C SER A 156 23.60 2.44 -4.40
N PHE A 157 22.58 1.63 -4.66
CA PHE A 157 21.19 2.08 -4.74
C PHE A 157 20.67 2.59 -3.38
N LEU A 158 20.90 1.84 -2.31
CA LEU A 158 20.52 2.24 -0.95
C LEU A 158 21.24 3.51 -0.50
N PHE A 159 22.54 3.64 -0.82
CA PHE A 159 23.31 4.83 -0.50
C PHE A 159 22.74 6.08 -1.20
N PHE A 160 22.47 5.98 -2.50
CA PHE A 160 21.87 7.07 -3.28
C PHE A 160 20.54 7.54 -2.70
N TRP A 161 19.62 6.61 -2.42
CA TRP A 161 18.33 6.96 -1.84
C TRP A 161 18.42 7.46 -0.41
N GLY A 162 19.37 6.93 0.38
CA GLY A 162 19.69 7.46 1.69
C GLY A 162 20.04 8.95 1.62
N VAL A 163 20.95 9.34 0.72
CA VAL A 163 21.32 10.74 0.47
C VAL A 163 20.12 11.56 -0.03
N ALA A 164 19.32 11.02 -0.97
CA ALA A 164 18.13 11.69 -1.48
C ALA A 164 17.12 11.99 -0.36
N PHE A 165 16.91 11.05 0.56
CA PHE A 165 16.09 11.24 1.76
C PHE A 165 16.65 12.37 2.65
N MET A 166 17.97 12.39 2.91
CA MET A 166 18.59 13.46 3.69
C MET A 166 18.36 14.84 3.07
N ILE A 167 18.55 14.95 1.75
CA ILE A 167 18.34 16.20 1.00
C ILE A 167 16.88 16.62 1.05
N ALA A 168 15.95 15.73 0.67
CA ALA A 168 14.52 16.01 0.66
C ALA A 168 14.01 16.44 2.04
N THR A 169 14.45 15.75 3.10
CA THR A 169 14.09 16.09 4.49
C THR A 169 14.59 17.49 4.86
N THR A 170 15.84 17.80 4.49
CA THR A 170 16.42 19.14 4.75
C THR A 170 15.66 20.23 4.00
N LEU A 171 15.26 19.98 2.74
CA LEU A 171 14.44 20.91 1.97
C LEU A 171 13.07 21.13 2.63
N VAL A 172 12.40 20.07 3.10
CA VAL A 172 11.12 20.17 3.82
C VAL A 172 11.30 20.94 5.13
N TRP A 173 12.38 20.68 5.86
CA TRP A 173 12.65 21.37 7.11
C TRP A 173 12.83 22.88 6.90
N LEU A 174 13.62 23.28 5.91
CA LEU A 174 13.96 24.68 5.62
C LEU A 174 12.83 25.45 4.92
N PHE A 175 12.19 24.89 3.90
CA PHE A 175 11.31 25.65 3.01
C PHE A 175 9.83 25.58 3.38
N LYS A 176 9.38 24.49 4.02
CA LYS A 176 7.95 24.29 4.27
C LYS A 176 7.58 24.72 5.68
N THR A 177 7.00 25.88 5.91
CA THR A 177 6.55 26.24 7.27
C THR A 177 5.21 25.59 7.60
N GLU A 178 5.07 25.05 8.81
CA GLU A 178 3.79 24.62 9.36
C GLU A 178 3.11 25.87 9.93
N LYS A 179 2.11 26.41 9.22
CA LYS A 179 1.30 27.50 9.76
C LYS A 179 0.48 26.93 10.91
N GLU A 180 0.53 27.56 12.08
CA GLU A 180 -0.47 27.30 13.13
C GLU A 180 -1.86 27.48 12.50
N SER A 181 -2.78 26.58 12.83
CA SER A 181 -4.14 26.48 12.26
C SER A 181 -5.01 27.75 12.40
N ASN A 182 -4.46 28.87 12.85
CA ASN A 182 -5.16 30.11 13.19
C ASN A 182 -5.58 30.95 11.97
N GLU A 183 -4.94 30.88 10.80
CA GLU A 183 -5.25 31.84 9.72
C GLU A 183 -6.34 31.40 8.73
N HIS A 184 -6.62 30.10 8.57
CA HIS A 184 -7.59 29.63 7.55
C HIS A 184 -9.00 29.31 8.08
N LEU A 185 -9.22 29.42 9.39
CA LEU A 185 -10.54 29.26 10.00
C LEU A 185 -11.27 30.59 10.25
N ILE A 186 -10.61 31.75 10.04
CA ILE A 186 -11.18 33.07 10.35
C ILE A 186 -12.24 33.53 9.34
N GLU A 187 -12.25 33.01 8.11
CA GLU A 187 -13.15 33.55 7.08
C GLU A 187 -14.54 32.91 7.01
N ASN A 188 -14.79 31.72 7.57
CA ASN A 188 -16.11 31.10 7.46
C ASN A 188 -16.49 30.26 8.69
N GLU A 189 -17.59 30.69 9.34
CA GLU A 189 -18.35 30.03 10.42
C GLU A 189 -17.97 30.43 11.87
N LYS A 190 -18.69 31.45 12.37
CA LYS A 190 -18.74 31.90 13.77
C LYS A 190 -19.44 30.91 14.75
N ASP A 191 -19.72 29.67 14.37
CA ASP A 191 -20.57 28.76 15.17
C ASP A 191 -19.90 27.45 15.62
N HIS A 192 -18.59 27.28 15.45
CA HIS A 192 -17.86 26.15 16.04
C HIS A 192 -16.54 26.62 16.65
N GLU A 193 -16.65 27.37 17.75
CA GLU A 193 -15.59 27.52 18.75
C GLU A 193 -15.36 26.17 19.45
N GLU A 194 -14.60 25.28 18.82
CA GLU A 194 -13.72 24.39 19.55
C GLU A 194 -12.34 24.51 18.91
N VAL A 195 -11.57 25.42 19.50
CA VAL A 195 -10.11 25.42 19.46
C VAL A 195 -9.65 23.97 19.59
N GLU A 196 -8.73 23.50 18.73
CA GLU A 196 -7.92 22.32 19.04
C GLU A 196 -7.11 22.67 20.30
N GLU A 197 -7.73 22.57 21.49
CA GLU A 197 -7.00 22.49 22.74
C GLU A 197 -5.95 21.40 22.56
N GLU A 198 -4.74 21.62 23.07
CA GLU A 198 -3.65 20.66 23.03
C GLU A 198 -4.07 19.38 23.75
N ARG A 199 -4.73 18.48 23.01
CA ARG A 199 -5.30 17.25 23.56
C ARG A 199 -4.16 16.41 24.08
N GLY A 200 -4.21 16.10 25.37
CA GLY A 200 -3.23 15.22 25.98
C GLY A 200 -3.25 13.84 25.30
N VAL A 201 -2.15 13.09 25.43
CA VAL A 201 -2.04 11.70 24.93
C VAL A 201 -3.28 10.88 25.32
N LYS A 202 -3.66 10.94 26.61
CA LYS A 202 -4.80 10.21 27.16
C LYS A 202 -6.13 10.60 26.52
N GLU A 203 -6.33 11.87 26.19
CA GLU A 203 -7.55 12.38 25.55
C GLU A 203 -7.62 11.95 24.10
N THR A 204 -6.50 11.96 23.39
CA THR A 204 -6.40 11.47 22.01
C THR A 204 -6.70 9.96 21.94
N TYR A 205 -6.19 9.16 22.88
CA TYR A 205 -6.57 7.74 23.00
C TYR A 205 -8.05 7.55 23.35
N LYS A 206 -8.60 8.36 24.28
CA LYS A 206 -10.04 8.33 24.60
C LYS A 206 -10.87 8.65 23.37
N LEU A 207 -10.51 9.68 22.60
CA LEU A 207 -11.19 10.05 21.37
C LEU A 207 -11.15 8.91 20.35
N LEU A 208 -9.98 8.33 20.11
CA LEU A 208 -9.83 7.17 19.22
C LEU A 208 -10.78 6.04 19.65
N TRP A 209 -10.85 5.76 20.94
CA TRP A 209 -11.76 4.76 21.50
C TRP A 209 -13.24 5.10 21.27
N HIS A 210 -13.63 6.38 21.36
CA HIS A 210 -14.98 6.83 21.03
C HIS A 210 -15.30 6.64 19.55
N ILE A 211 -14.35 6.95 18.65
CA ILE A 211 -14.52 6.74 17.21
C ILE A 211 -14.74 5.25 16.91
N ILE A 212 -13.91 4.36 17.47
CA ILE A 212 -14.06 2.90 17.32
C ILE A 212 -15.41 2.40 17.85
N LYS A 213 -15.95 3.05 18.89
CA LYS A 213 -17.27 2.69 19.44
C LYS A 213 -18.44 3.06 18.54
N LEU A 214 -18.27 3.97 17.57
CA LEU A 214 -19.34 4.36 16.66
C LEU A 214 -19.85 3.14 15.86
N PRO A 215 -21.17 2.86 15.87
CA PRO A 215 -21.71 1.68 15.18
C PRO A 215 -21.36 1.62 13.69
N ARG A 216 -21.32 2.77 13.02
CA ARG A 216 -20.98 2.89 11.60
C ARG A 216 -19.51 2.56 11.33
N VAL A 217 -18.60 2.99 12.22
CA VAL A 217 -17.17 2.66 12.15
C VAL A 217 -16.96 1.17 12.37
N LYS A 218 -17.66 0.53 13.31
CA LYS A 218 -17.57 -0.93 13.52
C LYS A 218 -17.99 -1.72 12.30
N ILE A 219 -19.13 -1.38 11.70
CA ILE A 219 -19.64 -2.04 10.50
C ILE A 219 -18.65 -1.87 9.34
N LEU A 220 -18.15 -0.64 9.14
CA LEU A 220 -17.13 -0.36 8.12
C LEU A 220 -15.83 -1.12 8.40
N ALA A 221 -15.40 -1.21 9.66
CA ALA A 221 -14.18 -1.90 10.04
C ALA A 221 -14.26 -3.40 9.72
N VAL A 222 -15.37 -4.07 10.08
CA VAL A 222 -15.59 -5.48 9.71
C VAL A 222 -15.58 -5.65 8.19
N PHE A 223 -16.20 -4.73 7.45
CA PHE A 223 -16.17 -4.75 6.00
C PHE A 223 -14.74 -4.63 5.45
N LEU A 224 -13.97 -3.63 5.89
CA LEU A 224 -12.59 -3.41 5.44
C LEU A 224 -11.65 -4.56 5.79
N LEU A 225 -11.86 -5.20 6.95
CA LEU A 225 -11.06 -6.33 7.41
C LEU A 225 -11.33 -7.60 6.60
N THR A 226 -12.50 -7.75 5.99
CA THR A 226 -12.91 -9.00 5.34
C THR A 226 -12.97 -8.90 3.83
N CYS A 227 -13.31 -7.74 3.26
CA CYS A 227 -13.64 -7.60 1.84
C CYS A 227 -12.52 -7.99 0.87
N LYS A 228 -11.25 -7.99 1.31
CA LYS A 228 -10.10 -8.34 0.47
C LYS A 228 -9.72 -9.83 0.50
N ILE A 229 -10.35 -10.66 1.35
CA ILE A 229 -10.07 -12.10 1.42
C ILE A 229 -10.23 -12.76 0.04
N GLY A 230 -11.24 -12.34 -0.72
CA GLY A 230 -11.52 -12.94 -2.02
C GLY A 230 -10.46 -12.71 -3.09
N PHE A 231 -9.49 -11.83 -2.84
CA PHE A 231 -8.41 -11.51 -3.78
C PHE A 231 -7.04 -11.97 -3.27
N ALA A 232 -6.96 -12.50 -2.04
CA ALA A 232 -5.70 -12.75 -1.35
C ALA A 232 -4.78 -13.67 -2.16
N ALA A 233 -5.25 -14.85 -2.55
CA ALA A 233 -4.49 -15.81 -3.34
C ALA A 233 -4.12 -15.27 -4.75
N ALA A 234 -5.03 -14.50 -5.37
CA ALA A 234 -4.81 -13.93 -6.70
C ALA A 234 -3.68 -12.89 -6.68
N ASP A 235 -3.65 -12.05 -5.65
CA ASP A 235 -2.70 -10.93 -5.55
C ASP A 235 -1.32 -11.39 -5.06
N THR A 236 -1.21 -12.41 -4.20
CA THR A 236 0.09 -12.84 -3.66
C THR A 236 0.70 -14.06 -4.31
N ILE A 237 -0.09 -15.06 -4.69
CA ILE A 237 0.45 -16.37 -5.08
C ILE A 237 0.69 -16.46 -6.59
N THR A 238 -0.17 -15.82 -7.40
CA THR A 238 -0.13 -15.91 -8.88
C THR A 238 1.25 -15.60 -9.46
N GLY A 239 1.86 -14.48 -9.07
CA GLY A 239 3.18 -14.10 -9.58
C GLY A 239 4.25 -15.14 -9.23
N LEU A 240 4.15 -15.76 -8.07
CA LEU A 240 5.09 -16.79 -7.60
C LEU A 240 4.91 -18.08 -8.39
N LYS A 241 3.66 -18.46 -8.67
CA LYS A 241 3.34 -19.62 -9.50
C LYS A 241 3.79 -19.45 -10.95
N LEU A 242 3.68 -18.25 -11.53
CA LEU A 242 4.23 -17.99 -12.86
C LEU A 242 5.75 -18.20 -12.93
N VAL A 243 6.47 -17.80 -11.87
CA VAL A 243 7.91 -18.06 -11.75
C VAL A 243 8.19 -19.56 -11.60
N GLU A 244 7.42 -20.29 -10.79
CA GLU A 244 7.55 -21.75 -10.65
C GLU A 244 7.30 -22.51 -11.95
N GLU A 245 6.35 -22.06 -12.77
CA GLU A 245 6.07 -22.64 -14.10
C GLU A 245 7.15 -22.27 -15.15
N GLY A 246 8.15 -21.49 -14.76
CA GLY A 246 9.37 -21.22 -15.52
C GLY A 246 9.43 -19.83 -16.17
N VAL A 247 8.46 -18.95 -15.94
CA VAL A 247 8.52 -17.58 -16.47
C VAL A 247 9.64 -16.81 -15.74
N PRO A 248 10.63 -16.23 -16.46
CA PRO A 248 11.73 -15.53 -15.81
C PRO A 248 11.25 -14.34 -14.97
N GLU A 249 11.72 -14.24 -13.72
CA GLU A 249 11.37 -13.15 -12.78
C GLU A 249 11.63 -11.77 -13.39
N ALA A 250 12.79 -11.60 -14.04
CA ALA A 250 13.16 -10.35 -14.68
C ALA A 250 12.15 -9.94 -15.76
N HIS A 251 11.63 -10.89 -16.55
CA HIS A 251 10.62 -10.56 -17.56
C HIS A 251 9.29 -10.16 -16.91
N LEU A 252 8.85 -10.84 -15.85
CA LEU A 252 7.64 -10.46 -15.11
C LEU A 252 7.76 -9.05 -14.49
N ALA A 253 8.91 -8.73 -13.90
CA ALA A 253 9.17 -7.39 -13.36
C ALA A 253 9.12 -6.32 -14.47
N LEU A 254 9.68 -6.60 -15.64
CA LEU A 254 9.66 -5.69 -16.79
C LEU A 254 8.25 -5.48 -17.37
N LEU A 255 7.29 -6.39 -17.15
CA LEU A 255 5.89 -6.19 -17.55
C LEU A 255 5.24 -5.02 -16.82
N ALA A 256 5.77 -4.59 -15.68
CA ALA A 256 5.30 -3.40 -14.99
C ALA A 256 5.59 -2.11 -15.77
N ILE A 257 6.65 -2.06 -16.60
CA ILE A 257 7.05 -0.86 -17.34
C ILE A 257 5.92 -0.29 -18.21
N PRO A 258 5.31 -1.06 -19.14
CA PRO A 258 4.20 -0.56 -19.95
C PRO A 258 2.94 -0.24 -19.12
N LEU A 259 2.83 -0.76 -17.90
CA LEU A 259 1.68 -0.52 -17.03
C LEU A 259 1.79 0.79 -16.24
N ILE A 260 2.98 1.35 -16.02
CA ILE A 260 3.14 2.57 -15.20
C ILE A 260 2.35 3.76 -15.73
N PRO A 261 2.35 4.10 -17.04
CA PRO A 261 1.54 5.21 -17.53
C PRO A 261 0.06 4.99 -17.22
N LEU A 262 -0.42 3.75 -17.36
CA LEU A 262 -1.77 3.37 -16.96
C LEU A 262 -1.97 3.57 -15.46
N GLN A 263 -1.06 3.11 -14.61
CA GLN A 263 -1.16 3.25 -13.15
C GLN A 263 -1.10 4.69 -12.65
N ILE A 264 -0.45 5.61 -13.37
CA ILE A 264 -0.42 7.04 -13.03
C ILE A 264 -1.67 7.76 -13.56
N ILE A 265 -2.04 7.50 -14.82
CA ILE A 265 -3.15 8.19 -15.49
C ILE A 265 -4.50 7.71 -14.95
N LEU A 266 -4.64 6.43 -14.64
CA LEU A 266 -5.92 5.82 -14.31
C LEU A 266 -6.52 6.35 -12.99
N PRO A 267 -5.78 6.46 -11.86
CA PRO A 267 -6.29 7.10 -10.66
C PRO A 267 -6.73 8.55 -10.91
N LEU A 268 -5.97 9.31 -11.72
CA LEU A 268 -6.32 10.68 -12.09
C LEU A 268 -7.59 10.74 -12.93
N ALA A 269 -7.76 9.84 -13.91
CA ALA A 269 -8.93 9.77 -14.77
C ALA A 269 -10.19 9.32 -14.00
N ILE A 270 -10.05 8.32 -13.13
CA ILE A 270 -11.13 7.77 -12.32
C ILE A 270 -11.48 8.69 -11.14
N SER A 271 -10.57 9.56 -10.70
CA SER A 271 -10.77 10.49 -9.58
C SER A 271 -12.09 11.25 -9.68
N ARG A 272 -12.47 11.73 -10.87
CA ARG A 272 -13.73 12.45 -11.11
C ARG A 272 -14.97 11.61 -10.78
N TYR A 273 -14.92 10.31 -11.02
CA TYR A 273 -16.02 9.39 -10.73
C TYR A 273 -16.02 8.91 -9.28
N THR A 274 -14.84 8.81 -8.65
CA THR A 274 -14.69 8.40 -7.25
C THR A 274 -14.89 9.54 -6.27
N SER A 275 -14.64 10.79 -6.64
CA SER A 275 -14.89 11.98 -5.80
C SER A 275 -16.36 12.39 -5.76
N GLY A 276 -17.24 11.66 -6.47
CA GLY A 276 -18.69 11.90 -6.48
C GLY A 276 -19.40 11.57 -5.16
N PRO A 277 -20.75 11.66 -5.11
CA PRO A 277 -21.51 11.50 -3.88
C PRO A 277 -21.55 10.07 -3.34
N MET A 278 -21.05 9.06 -4.06
CA MET A 278 -21.12 7.65 -3.65
C MET A 278 -19.88 6.85 -4.08
N PRO A 279 -18.68 7.16 -3.56
CA PRO A 279 -17.42 6.48 -3.92
C PRO A 279 -17.50 4.95 -3.79
N MET A 280 -18.13 4.45 -2.72
CA MET A 280 -18.27 3.01 -2.50
C MET A 280 -19.14 2.28 -3.53
N LYS A 281 -19.94 2.98 -4.34
CA LYS A 281 -20.60 2.35 -5.49
C LYS A 281 -19.60 1.94 -6.57
N VAL A 282 -18.55 2.72 -6.79
CA VAL A 282 -17.47 2.39 -7.74
C VAL A 282 -16.70 1.17 -7.23
N PHE A 283 -16.36 1.14 -5.93
CA PHE A 283 -15.75 -0.03 -5.28
C PHE A 283 -16.56 -1.31 -5.54
N MET A 284 -17.88 -1.28 -5.31
CA MET A 284 -18.74 -2.45 -5.48
C MET A 284 -18.96 -2.84 -6.94
N LYS A 285 -18.84 -1.91 -7.88
CA LYS A 285 -18.84 -2.22 -9.32
C LYS A 285 -17.54 -2.89 -9.74
N ALA A 286 -16.39 -2.48 -9.20
CA ALA A 286 -15.08 -3.06 -9.51
C ALA A 286 -14.87 -4.45 -8.86
N PHE A 287 -15.48 -4.69 -7.70
CA PHE A 287 -15.35 -5.94 -6.94
C PHE A 287 -15.62 -7.23 -7.76
N PRO A 288 -16.73 -7.41 -8.50
CA PRO A 288 -16.97 -8.62 -9.28
C PRO A 288 -15.93 -8.81 -10.39
N TYR A 289 -15.46 -7.73 -11.04
CA TYR A 289 -14.38 -7.84 -12.03
C TYR A 289 -13.12 -8.41 -11.38
N ARG A 290 -12.76 -7.95 -10.18
CA ARG A 290 -11.58 -8.45 -9.47
C ARG A 290 -11.69 -9.92 -9.08
N LEU A 291 -12.90 -10.42 -8.77
CA LEU A 291 -13.11 -11.86 -8.53
C LEU A 291 -12.93 -12.68 -9.83
N VAL A 292 -13.46 -12.18 -10.95
CA VAL A 292 -13.31 -12.83 -12.25
C VAL A 292 -11.84 -12.85 -12.68
N MET A 293 -11.10 -11.74 -12.48
CA MET A 293 -9.66 -11.69 -12.75
C MET A 293 -8.90 -12.71 -11.90
N GLY A 294 -9.34 -13.02 -10.68
CA GLY A 294 -8.74 -14.11 -9.90
C GLY A 294 -8.85 -15.46 -10.62
N LEU A 295 -10.05 -15.83 -11.09
CA LEU A 295 -10.23 -17.07 -11.84
C LEU A 295 -9.46 -17.08 -13.16
N GLU A 296 -9.38 -15.94 -13.83
CA GLU A 296 -8.60 -15.76 -15.06
C GLU A 296 -7.09 -15.91 -14.81
N TYR A 297 -6.54 -15.37 -13.70
CA TYR A 297 -5.17 -15.62 -13.28
C TYR A 297 -4.89 -17.09 -12.99
N ALA A 298 -5.81 -17.79 -12.33
CA ALA A 298 -5.69 -19.23 -12.13
C ALA A 298 -5.65 -19.98 -13.48
N MET A 299 -6.50 -19.61 -14.42
CA MET A 299 -6.48 -20.16 -15.79
C MET A 299 -5.18 -19.84 -16.52
N LEU A 300 -4.65 -18.62 -16.39
CA LEU A 300 -3.41 -18.18 -17.01
C LEU A 300 -2.21 -18.99 -16.49
N VAL A 301 -2.11 -19.21 -15.18
CA VAL A 301 -1.09 -20.08 -14.57
C VAL A 301 -1.21 -21.51 -15.10
N TRP A 302 -2.43 -22.05 -15.17
CA TRP A 302 -2.67 -23.40 -15.68
C TRP A 302 -2.29 -23.57 -17.15
N MET A 303 -2.50 -22.53 -17.97
CA MET A 303 -2.12 -22.55 -19.40
C MET A 303 -0.64 -22.24 -19.63
N THR A 304 0.08 -21.73 -18.63
CA THR A 304 1.48 -21.29 -18.76
C THR A 304 2.38 -22.37 -19.37
N PRO A 305 2.33 -23.65 -18.92
CA PRO A 305 3.17 -24.71 -19.48
C PRO A 305 2.93 -24.96 -20.97
N CYS A 306 1.73 -24.70 -21.49
CA CYS A 306 1.39 -24.89 -22.91
C CYS A 306 2.07 -23.84 -23.81
N PHE A 307 2.49 -22.70 -23.27
CA PHE A 307 3.18 -21.65 -24.01
C PHE A 307 4.71 -21.75 -23.93
N ARG A 308 5.23 -22.75 -23.21
CA ARG A 308 6.67 -22.95 -23.06
C ARG A 308 7.24 -23.61 -24.32
N ASN A 309 8.19 -22.93 -24.97
CA ASN A 309 8.92 -23.48 -26.11
C ASN A 309 9.88 -24.60 -25.66
N ASN A 310 10.37 -25.40 -26.62
CA ASN A 310 11.34 -26.47 -26.35
C ASN A 310 12.62 -25.99 -25.67
N ASP A 311 13.03 -24.74 -25.94
CA ASP A 311 14.22 -24.10 -25.34
C ASP A 311 13.94 -23.52 -23.94
N GLY A 312 12.73 -23.72 -23.40
CA GLY A 312 12.28 -23.16 -22.14
C GLY A 312 11.91 -21.67 -22.17
N SER A 313 12.02 -21.02 -23.34
CA SER A 313 11.60 -19.64 -23.55
C SER A 313 10.08 -19.52 -23.74
N PHE A 314 9.55 -18.32 -23.52
CA PHE A 314 8.15 -18.00 -23.80
C PHE A 314 8.06 -17.05 -25.00
N PRO A 315 7.05 -17.22 -25.88
CA PRO A 315 6.87 -16.35 -27.02
C PRO A 315 6.38 -14.95 -26.60
N SER A 316 6.70 -13.93 -27.40
CA SER A 316 6.37 -12.52 -27.09
C SER A 316 4.87 -12.27 -26.90
N TYR A 317 4.00 -12.98 -27.64
CA TYR A 317 2.55 -12.84 -27.51
C TYR A 317 2.03 -13.33 -26.15
N TYR A 318 2.71 -14.28 -25.50
CA TYR A 318 2.34 -14.75 -24.17
C TYR A 318 2.54 -13.64 -23.12
N TYR A 319 3.67 -12.92 -23.21
CA TYR A 319 3.90 -11.74 -22.39
C TYR A 319 2.88 -10.62 -22.65
N MET A 320 2.40 -10.46 -23.88
CA MET A 320 1.32 -9.52 -24.18
C MET A 320 -0.01 -9.91 -23.52
N ILE A 321 -0.34 -11.21 -23.49
CA ILE A 321 -1.52 -11.71 -22.76
C ILE A 321 -1.40 -11.36 -21.28
N ILE A 322 -0.23 -11.62 -20.67
CA ILE A 322 0.03 -11.27 -19.27
C ILE A 322 -0.11 -9.76 -19.06
N ILE A 323 0.48 -8.91 -19.90
CA ILE A 323 0.37 -7.45 -19.77
C ILE A 323 -1.08 -6.99 -19.81
N VAL A 324 -1.88 -7.47 -20.76
CA VAL A 324 -3.29 -7.09 -20.89
C VAL A 324 -4.09 -7.54 -19.67
N SER A 325 -3.86 -8.78 -19.20
CA SER A 325 -4.48 -9.32 -18.00
C SER A 325 -4.14 -8.47 -16.76
N TYR A 326 -2.87 -8.20 -16.52
CA TYR A 326 -2.43 -7.31 -15.42
C TYR A 326 -2.99 -5.88 -15.57
N ALA A 327 -3.07 -5.33 -16.79
CA ALA A 327 -3.65 -3.99 -16.99
C ALA A 327 -5.11 -3.92 -16.54
N LEU A 328 -5.91 -4.93 -16.88
CA LEU A 328 -7.31 -5.02 -16.47
C LEU A 328 -7.45 -5.21 -14.96
N HIS A 329 -6.60 -6.05 -14.36
CA HIS A 329 -6.56 -6.25 -12.90
C HIS A 329 -6.20 -4.96 -12.17
N GLN A 330 -5.15 -4.27 -12.61
CA GLN A 330 -4.73 -2.98 -12.05
C GLN A 330 -5.87 -1.95 -12.12
N ALA A 331 -6.63 -1.94 -13.22
CA ALA A 331 -7.75 -1.03 -13.32
C ALA A 331 -8.83 -1.27 -12.27
N ALA A 332 -9.14 -2.52 -11.95
CA ALA A 332 -10.06 -2.86 -10.87
C ALA A 332 -9.47 -2.52 -9.49
N VAL A 333 -8.18 -2.81 -9.25
CA VAL A 333 -7.49 -2.52 -7.98
C VAL A 333 -7.48 -1.03 -7.68
N TYR A 334 -7.05 -0.19 -8.62
CA TYR A 334 -7.02 1.26 -8.41
C TYR A 334 -8.42 1.86 -8.27
N SER A 335 -9.40 1.37 -9.03
CA SER A 335 -10.80 1.78 -8.86
C SER A 335 -11.28 1.54 -7.43
N MET A 336 -10.96 0.38 -6.85
CA MET A 336 -11.29 0.07 -5.46
C MET A 336 -10.50 0.93 -4.46
N PHE A 337 -9.19 1.06 -4.65
CA PHE A 337 -8.32 1.82 -3.74
C PHE A 337 -8.73 3.29 -3.64
N VAL A 338 -8.83 3.98 -4.79
CA VAL A 338 -9.20 5.41 -4.83
C VAL A 338 -10.60 5.63 -4.26
N SER A 339 -11.53 4.70 -4.52
CA SER A 339 -12.89 4.76 -3.93
C SER A 339 -12.86 4.69 -2.40
N VAL A 340 -12.09 3.77 -1.81
CA VAL A 340 -11.98 3.62 -0.34
C VAL A 340 -11.38 4.87 0.28
N MET A 341 -10.30 5.38 -0.30
CA MET A 341 -9.64 6.57 0.23
C MET A 341 -10.51 7.82 0.09
N ALA A 342 -11.22 8.00 -1.02
CA ALA A 342 -12.18 9.09 -1.20
C ALA A 342 -13.34 8.99 -0.21
N TYR A 343 -13.80 7.77 0.11
CA TYR A 343 -14.82 7.56 1.12
C TYR A 343 -14.31 7.92 2.53
N PHE A 344 -13.09 7.51 2.89
CA PHE A 344 -12.48 7.85 4.19
C PHE A 344 -12.39 9.37 4.37
N ALA A 345 -11.81 10.06 3.39
CA ALA A 345 -11.68 11.51 3.41
C ALA A 345 -13.02 12.24 3.61
N ARG A 346 -14.13 11.65 3.15
CA ARG A 346 -15.47 12.21 3.29
C ARG A 346 -16.11 11.94 4.66
N ILE A 347 -15.97 10.73 5.20
CA ILE A 347 -16.61 10.35 6.47
C ILE A 347 -15.81 10.79 7.70
N SER A 348 -14.52 11.06 7.54
CA SER A 348 -13.67 11.53 8.62
C SER A 348 -14.09 12.93 9.07
N ASP A 349 -14.36 13.05 10.36
CA ASP A 349 -14.74 14.32 10.98
C ASP A 349 -13.56 15.32 10.87
N PRO A 350 -13.75 16.51 10.28
CA PRO A 350 -12.69 17.48 10.11
C PRO A 350 -12.02 17.92 11.43
N SER A 351 -12.74 17.89 12.55
CA SER A 351 -12.20 18.25 13.88
C SER A 351 -11.18 17.24 14.40
N VAL A 352 -11.20 16.00 13.88
CA VAL A 352 -10.33 14.89 14.31
C VAL A 352 -9.81 14.11 13.11
N GLY A 353 -9.66 14.79 11.97
CA GLY A 353 -9.45 14.18 10.66
C GLY A 353 -8.20 13.31 10.60
N GLY A 354 -7.10 13.73 11.25
CA GLY A 354 -5.84 12.97 11.27
C GLY A 354 -5.96 11.61 11.94
N THR A 355 -6.44 11.57 13.19
CA THR A 355 -6.63 10.32 13.95
C THR A 355 -7.69 9.42 13.31
N TYR A 356 -8.76 10.00 12.77
CA TYR A 356 -9.83 9.25 12.10
C TYR A 356 -9.33 8.60 10.79
N MET A 357 -8.63 9.36 9.95
CA MET A 357 -8.05 8.83 8.71
C MET A 357 -7.02 7.75 9.00
N THR A 358 -6.17 7.95 10.01
CA THR A 358 -5.18 6.95 10.43
C THR A 358 -5.86 5.66 10.89
N LEU A 359 -6.94 5.73 11.67
CA LEU A 359 -7.73 4.58 12.06
C LEU A 359 -8.24 3.79 10.85
N LEU A 360 -8.91 4.48 9.91
CA LEU A 360 -9.49 3.83 8.72
C LEU A 360 -8.41 3.23 7.80
N ASN A 361 -7.32 3.96 7.57
CA ASN A 361 -6.17 3.49 6.80
C ASN A 361 -5.54 2.26 7.45
N THR A 362 -5.34 2.28 8.77
CA THR A 362 -4.76 1.14 9.51
C THR A 362 -5.63 -0.10 9.39
N ILE A 363 -6.95 0.04 9.56
CA ILE A 363 -7.90 -1.08 9.40
C ILE A 363 -7.90 -1.60 7.95
N CYS A 364 -7.85 -0.71 6.96
CA CYS A 364 -7.82 -1.09 5.54
C CYS A 364 -6.53 -1.82 5.15
N ASN A 365 -5.39 -1.40 5.71
CA ASN A 365 -4.08 -2.03 5.54
C ASN A 365 -4.07 -3.41 6.20
N LEU A 366 -4.54 -3.50 7.44
CA LEU A 366 -4.66 -4.77 8.15
C LEU A 366 -5.54 -5.75 7.36
N GLY A 367 -6.70 -5.30 6.89
CA GLY A 367 -7.62 -6.08 6.05
C GLY A 367 -7.04 -6.53 4.70
N GLY A 368 -5.96 -5.90 4.23
CA GLY A 368 -5.19 -6.37 3.07
C GLY A 368 -4.05 -7.32 3.44
N ASN A 369 -3.38 -7.09 4.56
CA ASN A 369 -2.17 -7.81 4.95
C ASN A 369 -2.45 -9.16 5.61
N TRP A 370 -3.47 -9.27 6.47
CA TRP A 370 -3.74 -10.56 7.14
C TRP A 370 -4.23 -11.65 6.16
N PRO A 371 -5.10 -11.37 5.16
CA PRO A 371 -5.53 -12.41 4.23
C PRO A 371 -4.38 -12.87 3.33
N THR A 372 -3.49 -11.96 2.94
CA THR A 372 -2.35 -12.26 2.07
C THR A 372 -1.28 -13.07 2.79
N THR A 373 -0.98 -12.76 4.05
CA THR A 373 -0.12 -13.60 4.91
C THR A 373 -0.74 -14.97 5.13
N LEU A 374 -2.06 -15.04 5.40
CA LEU A 374 -2.76 -16.30 5.59
C LEU A 374 -2.74 -17.14 4.30
N ALA A 375 -2.95 -16.53 3.14
CA ALA A 375 -2.94 -17.20 1.85
C ALA A 375 -1.58 -17.86 1.58
N LEU A 376 -0.49 -17.11 1.74
CA LEU A 376 0.87 -17.64 1.61
C LEU A 376 1.17 -18.77 2.60
N TRP A 377 0.57 -18.76 3.78
CA TRP A 377 0.75 -19.84 4.76
C TRP A 377 -0.08 -21.08 4.42
N LEU A 378 -1.30 -20.89 3.91
CA LEU A 378 -2.23 -21.97 3.54
C LEU A 378 -1.79 -22.69 2.27
N VAL A 379 -1.16 -22.01 1.33
CA VAL A 379 -0.72 -22.64 0.08
C VAL A 379 0.18 -23.84 0.38
N ASP A 380 1.16 -23.70 1.29
CA ASP A 380 2.05 -24.79 1.72
C ASP A 380 1.30 -25.97 2.33
N TYR A 381 0.24 -25.70 3.12
CA TYR A 381 -0.60 -26.75 3.70
C TYR A 381 -1.36 -27.53 2.61
N PHE A 382 -1.85 -26.83 1.59
CA PHE A 382 -2.52 -27.46 0.45
C PHE A 382 -1.54 -28.08 -0.57
N THR A 383 -0.24 -27.76 -0.50
CA THR A 383 0.80 -28.19 -1.46
C THR A 383 1.14 -29.69 -1.37
N MET A 384 0.55 -30.44 -0.44
CA MET A 384 0.58 -31.92 -0.47
C MET A 384 -0.03 -32.53 -1.75
N LYS A 385 -0.73 -31.72 -2.58
CA LYS A 385 -1.13 -32.07 -3.95
C LYS A 385 -0.93 -30.85 -4.86
N ILE A 386 -0.56 -31.11 -6.12
CA ILE A 386 -0.37 -30.17 -7.25
C ILE A 386 -1.47 -29.08 -7.39
N TYR A 387 -2.62 -29.25 -6.72
CA TYR A 387 -3.80 -28.40 -6.82
C TYR A 387 -3.93 -27.30 -5.75
N GLY A 388 -2.97 -27.15 -4.82
CA GLY A 388 -3.15 -26.27 -3.65
C GLY A 388 -3.51 -24.82 -3.99
N TYR A 389 -2.79 -24.20 -4.94
CA TYR A 389 -3.09 -22.86 -5.43
C TYR A 389 -4.50 -22.75 -6.03
N TYR A 390 -4.91 -23.71 -6.86
CA TYR A 390 -6.22 -23.68 -7.52
C TYR A 390 -7.38 -23.87 -6.54
N ILE A 391 -7.20 -24.75 -5.55
CA ILE A 391 -8.18 -24.95 -4.47
C ILE A 391 -8.33 -23.64 -3.67
N GLU A 392 -7.22 -23.03 -3.32
CA GLU A 392 -7.21 -21.78 -2.55
C GLU A 392 -7.83 -20.61 -3.32
N MET A 393 -7.53 -20.49 -4.62
CA MET A 393 -8.17 -19.53 -5.52
C MET A 393 -9.69 -19.69 -5.56
N LEU A 394 -10.18 -20.93 -5.62
CA LEU A 394 -11.61 -21.23 -5.61
C LEU A 394 -12.25 -20.89 -4.27
N ILE A 395 -11.60 -21.24 -3.15
CA ILE A 395 -12.05 -20.89 -1.79
C ILE A 395 -12.13 -19.36 -1.63
N CYS A 396 -11.07 -18.64 -1.99
CA CYS A 396 -11.04 -17.18 -1.94
C CYS A 396 -12.17 -16.59 -2.79
N THR A 397 -12.36 -17.09 -4.01
CA THR A 397 -13.42 -16.60 -4.91
C THR A 397 -14.81 -16.80 -4.32
N ILE A 398 -15.11 -17.98 -3.76
CA ILE A 398 -16.40 -18.26 -3.10
C ILE A 398 -16.63 -17.31 -1.92
N ILE A 399 -15.63 -17.17 -1.04
CA ILE A 399 -15.69 -16.22 0.08
C ILE A 399 -15.93 -14.81 -0.44
N GLY A 400 -15.24 -14.42 -1.52
CA GLY A 400 -15.40 -13.13 -2.19
C GLY A 400 -16.81 -12.88 -2.69
N VAL A 401 -17.48 -13.87 -3.30
CA VAL A 401 -18.87 -13.76 -3.76
C VAL A 401 -19.83 -13.55 -2.58
N ILE A 402 -19.62 -14.28 -1.48
CA ILE A 402 -20.42 -14.12 -0.24
C ILE A 402 -20.23 -12.70 0.31
N LEU A 403 -18.99 -12.24 0.41
CA LEU A 403 -18.64 -10.90 0.88
C LEU A 403 -19.15 -9.80 -0.05
N LEU A 404 -19.21 -10.03 -1.36
CA LEU A 404 -19.82 -9.10 -2.31
C LEU A 404 -21.30 -8.90 -2.01
N SER A 405 -22.05 -9.99 -1.79
CA SER A 405 -23.48 -9.94 -1.45
C SER A 405 -23.71 -9.20 -0.13
N TRP A 406 -23.00 -9.61 0.91
CA TRP A 406 -23.06 -8.98 2.23
C TRP A 406 -22.62 -7.50 2.18
N GLY A 407 -21.54 -7.20 1.47
CA GLY A 407 -20.99 -5.85 1.29
C GLY A 407 -21.97 -4.88 0.63
N LYS A 408 -22.79 -5.33 -0.31
CA LYS A 408 -23.85 -4.48 -0.91
C LYS A 408 -24.85 -4.03 0.15
N THR A 409 -25.30 -4.97 0.99
CA THR A 409 -26.23 -4.67 2.09
C THR A 409 -25.62 -3.71 3.10
N VAL A 410 -24.37 -3.97 3.51
CA VAL A 410 -23.62 -3.12 4.45
C VAL A 410 -23.46 -1.70 3.91
N LEU A 411 -23.00 -1.54 2.67
CA LEU A 411 -22.74 -0.23 2.09
C LEU A 411 -24.03 0.55 1.85
N ASN A 412 -25.14 -0.12 1.50
CA ASN A 412 -26.45 0.53 1.45
C ASN A 412 -26.85 1.07 2.82
N GLN A 413 -26.65 0.30 3.89
CA GLN A 413 -26.91 0.78 5.25
C GLN A 413 -26.03 1.97 5.62
N LEU A 414 -24.74 1.95 5.27
CA LEU A 414 -23.78 3.01 5.58
C LEU A 414 -24.07 4.32 4.82
N HIS A 415 -24.56 4.23 3.58
CA HIS A 415 -24.96 5.40 2.78
C HIS A 415 -26.29 6.01 3.21
N HIS A 416 -27.22 5.22 3.76
CA HIS A 416 -28.49 5.72 4.28
C HIS A 416 -28.31 6.26 5.71
N GLY A 417 -27.95 7.56 5.81
CA GLY A 417 -27.86 8.31 7.06
C GLY A 417 -27.28 9.70 6.87
N THR A 418 -27.60 10.64 7.76
CA THR A 418 -26.97 11.97 7.80
C THR A 418 -25.51 11.85 8.24
N ASP A 419 -24.60 12.64 7.66
CA ASP A 419 -23.17 12.69 8.00
C ASP A 419 -22.89 12.88 9.50
N LYS A 420 -23.85 13.44 10.25
CA LYS A 420 -23.85 13.54 11.72
C LYS A 420 -23.62 12.21 12.45
N LYS A 421 -23.93 11.05 11.84
CA LYS A 421 -23.72 9.72 12.45
C LYS A 421 -22.26 9.25 12.43
N TRP A 422 -21.39 9.95 11.72
CA TRP A 422 -19.95 9.69 11.66
C TRP A 422 -19.12 10.59 12.57
N ARG A 423 -19.75 11.66 13.10
CA ARG A 423 -19.11 12.64 13.97
C ARG A 423 -19.08 12.16 15.41
N VAL A 424 -17.99 12.48 16.11
CA VAL A 424 -17.91 12.28 17.56
C VAL A 424 -18.77 13.38 18.19
N LYS A 425 -19.75 13.00 19.00
CA LYS A 425 -20.47 14.01 19.79
C LYS A 425 -19.53 14.49 20.89
N ASN A 426 -19.25 15.78 20.93
CA ASN A 426 -18.71 16.40 22.12
C ASN A 426 -19.80 16.29 23.19
N ASN A 427 -19.50 15.56 24.25
CA ASN A 427 -20.38 15.42 25.41
C ASN A 427 -20.04 16.50 26.42
#